data_AF-A0A1G9ISM9-F1
#
_entry.id   AF-A0A1G9ISM9-F1
#
_cell.length_a   1.000
_cell.length_b   1.000
_cell.length_c   1.000
_cell.angle_alpha   90.00
_cell.angle_beta   90.00
_cell.angle_gamma   90.00
#
_symmetry.space_group_name_H-M   'P 1'
#
loop_
_entity.id
_entity.type
_entity.pdbx_description
1 polymer ?
#
loop_
_entity_poly.entity_id
_entity_poly.type
_entity_poly.pdbx_seq_one_letter_code
_entity_poly.pdbx_strand_id
1 'polypeptide(L)'
;MMRQEHAAGDKVFVDYSGKKIPIVDRKTGEIREAEIFVAVLGASSFTFAEATWTQTLPDWIGSHVRMFRFFGGVPRLIVPDNLKSGVSSASFYDPEINRS
;
A
#
# COMPACT_ATOMS: atom_id res chain seq x y z
N MET A 1 -17.59 -2.00 -23.52
CA MET A 1 -16.34 -2.25 -22.78
C MET A 1 -15.50 -0.98 -22.83
N MET A 2 -15.09 -0.44 -21.68
CA MET A 2 -14.21 0.74 -21.62
C MET A 2 -12.77 0.25 -21.53
N ARG A 3 -12.03 0.29 -22.64
CA ARG A 3 -10.60 0.00 -22.66
C ARG A 3 -9.89 1.20 -22.04
N GLN A 4 -9.53 1.11 -20.77
CA GLN A 4 -8.60 2.08 -20.20
C GLN A 4 -7.21 1.73 -20.74
N GLU A 5 -6.68 2.58 -21.61
CA GLU A 5 -5.29 2.47 -22.04
C GLU A 5 -4.39 2.93 -20.90
N HIS A 6 -3.90 1.97 -20.11
CA HIS A 6 -2.88 2.22 -19.12
C HIS A 6 -1.52 2.04 -19.79
N ALA A 7 -0.78 3.14 -19.96
CA ALA A 7 0.62 3.05 -20.37
C ALA A 7 1.43 2.34 -19.27
N ALA A 8 2.40 1.51 -19.69
CA ALA A 8 3.26 0.79 -18.74
C ALA A 8 4.00 1.79 -17.84
N GLY A 9 4.02 1.52 -16.53
CA GLY A 9 4.64 2.40 -15.53
C GLY A 9 3.87 3.71 -15.24
N ASP A 10 2.68 3.92 -15.83
CA ASP A 10 1.95 5.17 -15.63
C ASP A 10 1.31 5.25 -14.24
N LYS A 11 0.60 4.20 -13.84
CA LYS A 11 -0.17 4.17 -12.59
C LYS A 11 0.02 2.85 -11.85
N VAL A 12 0.15 2.97 -10.53
CA VAL A 12 -0.06 1.87 -9.60
C VAL A 12 -1.27 2.20 -8.74
N PHE A 13 -2.12 1.20 -8.51
CA PHE A 13 -3.21 1.27 -7.56
C PHE A 13 -2.79 0.57 -6.27
N VAL A 14 -3.00 1.21 -5.12
CA VAL A 14 -2.59 0.68 -3.81
C VAL A 14 -3.76 0.68 -2.83
N ASP A 15 -3.85 -0.34 -1.98
CA ASP A 15 -4.82 -0.39 -0.89
C ASP A 15 -4.39 -1.39 0.20
N TYR A 16 -5.02 -1.30 1.37
CA TYR A 16 -5.09 -2.42 2.29
C TYR A 16 -6.31 -3.28 1.97
N SER A 17 -6.17 -4.60 2.03
CA SER A 17 -7.27 -5.53 1.70
C SER A 17 -8.53 -5.40 2.58
N GLY A 18 -8.46 -4.60 3.65
CA GLY A 18 -9.50 -4.45 4.66
C GLY A 18 -9.71 -5.70 5.52
N LYS A 19 -8.85 -6.72 5.36
CA LYS A 19 -8.90 -7.98 6.09
C LYS A 19 -7.64 -8.14 6.92
N LYS A 20 -7.85 -8.42 8.21
CA LYS A 20 -6.81 -8.92 9.10
C LYS A 20 -6.65 -10.42 8.91
N ILE A 21 -5.40 -10.87 8.89
CA ILE A 21 -5.02 -12.27 8.82
C ILE A 21 -4.25 -12.68 10.09
N PRO A 22 -4.55 -13.85 10.68
CA PRO A 22 -3.81 -14.33 11.83
C PRO A 22 -2.46 -14.90 11.39
N ILE A 23 -1.38 -14.41 12.00
CA ILE A 23 -0.04 -14.99 11.90
C ILE A 23 0.29 -15.65 13.23
N VAL A 24 0.60 -16.94 13.18
CA VAL A 24 0.92 -17.75 14.36
C VAL A 24 2.44 -17.84 14.52
N ASP A 25 2.95 -17.42 15.68
CA ASP A 25 4.33 -17.69 16.05
C ASP A 25 4.51 -19.19 16.28
N ARG A 26 5.37 -19.83 15.46
CA ARG A 26 5.56 -21.28 15.50
C ARG A 26 6.19 -21.78 16.80
N LYS A 27 6.90 -20.93 17.54
CA LYS A 27 7.61 -21.29 18.78
C LYS A 27 6.74 -21.07 20.01
N THR A 28 5.99 -19.98 20.08
CA THR A 28 5.19 -19.62 21.25
C THR A 28 3.71 -19.99 21.11
N GLY A 29 3.22 -20.16 19.88
CA GLY A 29 1.80 -20.35 19.59
C GLY A 29 0.99 -19.05 19.66
N GLU A 30 1.62 -17.90 19.92
CA GLU A 30 0.95 -16.60 19.95
C GLU A 30 0.39 -16.25 18.57
N ILE A 31 -0.83 -15.72 18.56
CA ILE A 31 -1.50 -15.27 17.34
C ILE A 31 -1.43 -13.74 17.29
N ARG A 32 -0.90 -13.22 16.19
CA ARG A 32 -0.88 -11.79 15.92
C ARG A 32 -1.54 -11.51 14.58
N GLU A 33 -2.47 -10.55 14.59
CA GLU A 33 -3.12 -10.09 13.37
C GLU A 33 -2.19 -9.21 12.53
N ALA A 34 -2.22 -9.42 11.22
CA ALA A 34 -1.54 -8.61 10.23
C ALA A 34 -2.53 -8.15 9.14
N GLU A 35 -2.21 -7.05 8.48
CA GLU A 35 -2.95 -6.44 7.39
C GLU A 35 -2.22 -6.73 6.08
N ILE A 36 -2.95 -6.90 4.98
CA ILE A 36 -2.33 -7.10 3.66
C ILE A 36 -2.35 -5.80 2.86
N PHE A 37 -1.16 -5.24 2.62
CA PHE A 37 -0.95 -4.18 1.63
C PHE A 37 -0.89 -4.81 0.24
N VAL A 38 -1.60 -4.22 -0.72
CA VAL A 38 -1.63 -4.68 -2.12
C VAL A 38 -1.35 -3.52 -3.05
N ALA A 39 -0.57 -3.77 -4.09
CA ALA A 39 -0.30 -2.82 -5.16
C ALA A 39 -0.35 -3.47 -6.54
N VAL A 40 -0.98 -2.81 -7.51
CA VAL A 40 -1.19 -3.35 -8.86
C VAL A 40 -0.85 -2.32 -9.92
N LEU A 41 0.06 -2.65 -10.84
CA LEU A 41 0.34 -1.82 -12.02
C LEU A 41 -0.84 -1.86 -12.99
N GLY A 42 -1.39 -0.69 -13.33
CA GLY A 42 -2.62 -0.60 -14.13
C GLY A 42 -2.52 -1.22 -15.53
N ALA A 43 -1.33 -1.19 -16.14
CA ALA A 43 -1.12 -1.67 -17.51
C ALA A 43 -1.04 -3.19 -17.65
N SER A 44 -0.50 -3.87 -16.63
CA SER A 44 -0.12 -5.29 -16.72
C SER A 44 -0.78 -6.16 -15.65
N SER A 45 -1.50 -5.55 -14.70
CA SER A 45 -1.93 -6.21 -13.46
C SER A 45 -0.79 -6.83 -12.66
N PHE A 46 0.45 -6.40 -12.91
CA PHE A 46 1.59 -6.90 -12.14
C PHE A 46 1.45 -6.47 -10.68
N THR A 47 1.35 -7.47 -9.81
CA THR A 47 0.85 -7.30 -8.44
C THR A 47 1.94 -7.54 -7.42
N PHE A 48 1.99 -6.68 -6.43
CA PHE A 48 2.77 -6.81 -5.22
C PHE A 48 1.82 -6.94 -4.03
N ALA A 49 2.13 -7.81 -3.08
CA ALA A 49 1.39 -7.93 -1.83
C ALA A 49 2.34 -8.23 -0.68
N GLU A 50 2.10 -7.61 0.46
CA GLU A 50 2.87 -7.86 1.69
C GLU A 50 1.99 -7.81 2.93
N ALA A 51 2.38 -8.57 3.96
CA ALA A 51 1.77 -8.49 5.27
C ALA A 51 2.48 -7.44 6.12
N THR A 52 1.73 -6.49 6.68
CA THR A 52 2.22 -5.51 7.66
C THR A 52 1.48 -5.67 8.98
N TRP A 53 2.12 -5.33 10.09
CA TRP A 53 1.49 -5.47 11.39
C TRP A 53 0.41 -4.43 11.66
N THR A 54 0.56 -3.25 11.05
CA THR A 54 -0.39 -2.15 11.18
C THR A 54 -0.61 -1.46 9.84
N GLN A 55 -1.54 -0.51 9.81
CA GLN A 55 -1.73 0.45 8.71
C GLN A 55 -1.17 1.84 9.06
N THR A 56 -0.27 1.92 10.04
CA THR A 56 0.32 3.20 10.45
C THR A 56 1.23 3.76 9.36
N LEU A 57 1.50 5.07 9.41
CA LEU A 57 2.33 5.75 8.41
C LEU A 57 3.72 5.10 8.18
N PRO A 58 4.45 4.64 9.22
CA PRO A 58 5.72 3.93 9.01
C PRO A 58 5.58 2.63 8.19
N ASP A 59 4.55 1.82 8.49
CA ASP A 59 4.29 0.58 7.75
C ASP A 59 3.85 0.88 6.31
N TRP A 60 3.02 1.91 6.13
CA TRP A 60 2.59 2.39 4.81
C TRP A 60 3.77 2.82 3.93
N ILE A 61 4.64 3.69 4.45
CA ILE A 61 5.85 4.14 3.73
C ILE A 61 6.77 2.96 3.44
N GLY A 62 6.98 2.08 4.42
CA GLY A 62 7.80 0.87 4.25
C GLY A 62 7.29 -0.03 3.12
N SER A 63 5.96 -0.20 3.03
CA SER A 63 5.30 -0.99 1.98
C SER A 63 5.58 -0.42 0.60
N HIS A 64 5.49 0.91 0.44
CA HIS A 64 5.80 1.59 -0.82
C HIS A 64 7.26 1.40 -1.24
N VAL A 65 8.20 1.55 -0.30
CA VAL A 65 9.62 1.36 -0.59
C VAL A 65 9.90 -0.07 -1.08
N ARG A 66 9.31 -1.08 -0.43
CA ARG A 66 9.46 -2.49 -0.84
C ARG A 66 8.77 -2.76 -2.18
N MET A 67 7.59 -2.20 -2.40
CA MET A 67 6.86 -2.26 -3.66
C MET A 67 7.67 -1.70 -4.83
N PHE A 68 8.27 -0.49 -4.71
CA PHE A 68 9.09 0.08 -5.79
C PHE A 68 10.31 -0.78 -6.10
N ARG A 69 10.95 -1.33 -5.06
CA ARG A 69 12.06 -2.28 -5.24
C ARG A 69 11.62 -3.54 -5.96
N PHE A 70 10.45 -4.08 -5.63
CA PHE A 70 9.87 -5.24 -6.29
C PHE A 70 9.55 -4.98 -7.77
N PHE A 71 8.97 -3.82 -8.09
CA PHE A 71 8.73 -3.42 -9.48
C PHE A 71 10.00 -3.05 -10.25
N GLY A 72 11.13 -2.84 -9.56
CA GLY A 72 12.36 -2.38 -10.18
C GLY A 72 12.29 -0.93 -10.69
N GLY A 73 11.35 -0.13 -10.19
CA GLY A 73 11.09 1.23 -10.66
C GLY A 73 9.97 1.92 -9.89
N VAL A 74 9.76 3.20 -10.20
CA VAL A 74 8.72 4.02 -9.59
C VAL A 74 7.70 4.41 -10.67
N PRO A 75 6.42 4.03 -10.53
CA PRO A 75 5.37 4.45 -11.44
C PRO A 75 5.14 5.96 -11.34
N ARG A 76 4.64 6.58 -12.41
CA ARG A 76 4.44 8.04 -12.48
C ARG A 76 3.39 8.55 -11.49
N LEU A 77 2.39 7.72 -11.16
CA LEU A 77 1.32 8.06 -10.23
C LEU A 77 0.98 6.88 -9.33
N ILE A 78 0.79 7.16 -8.04
CA ILE A 78 0.26 6.24 -7.04
C ILE A 78 -1.17 6.65 -6.77
N VAL A 79 -2.10 5.71 -6.94
CA VAL A 79 -3.53 5.93 -6.75
C VAL A 79 -4.02 5.05 -5.60
N PRO A 80 -4.29 5.61 -4.41
CA PRO A 80 -4.94 4.85 -3.35
C PRO A 80 -6.41 4.58 -3.73
N ASP A 81 -6.84 3.32 -3.69
CA ASP A 81 -8.16 2.91 -4.23
C ASP A 81 -9.34 3.27 -3.31
N ASN A 82 -9.09 3.56 -2.02
CA ASN A 82 -10.15 3.80 -1.05
C ASN A 82 -10.26 5.28 -0.60
N LEU A 83 -10.59 6.17 -1.55
CA LEU A 83 -10.87 7.59 -1.26
C LEU A 83 -12.19 7.80 -0.49
N LYS A 84 -13.12 6.83 -0.50
CA LYS A 84 -14.47 6.96 0.12
C LYS A 84 -14.54 6.50 1.58
N SER A 85 -13.48 5.91 2.11
CA SER A 85 -13.26 5.75 3.56
C SER A 85 -12.30 6.81 4.13
N GLY A 86 -11.89 7.77 3.29
CA GLY A 86 -10.77 8.69 3.45
C GLY A 86 -10.96 9.85 4.42
N VAL A 87 -11.39 9.60 5.66
CA VAL A 87 -11.04 10.45 6.81
C VAL A 87 -10.70 9.58 8.02
N SER A 88 -9.56 8.91 7.94
CA SER A 88 -8.76 8.55 9.14
C SER A 88 -7.30 8.25 8.82
N SER A 89 -6.94 7.97 7.56
CA SER A 89 -5.53 7.94 7.15
C SER A 89 -5.35 8.26 5.66
N ALA A 90 -5.67 9.48 5.26
CA ALA A 90 -4.95 10.14 4.17
C ALA A 90 -3.89 11.01 4.84
N SER A 91 -2.72 10.44 5.17
CA SER A 91 -1.60 11.26 5.63
C SER A 91 -0.97 11.95 4.42
N PHE A 92 -1.61 13.05 4.04
CA PHE A 92 -1.19 13.99 3.00
C PHE A 92 -0.73 15.34 3.61
N TYR A 93 -0.67 15.44 4.95
CA TYR A 93 -0.24 16.64 5.70
C TYR A 93 1.29 16.61 5.87
N ASP A 94 2.06 17.32 5.04
CA ASP A 94 2.46 18.74 5.17
C ASP A 94 3.56 18.92 6.24
N PRO A 95 4.83 19.20 5.86
CA PRO A 95 5.86 19.51 6.84
C PRO A 95 5.58 20.91 7.41
N GLU A 96 4.86 20.99 8.52
CA GLU A 96 4.93 22.18 9.36
C GLU A 96 6.36 22.29 9.92
N ILE A 97 7.18 23.09 9.25
CA ILE A 97 8.39 23.66 9.84
C ILE A 97 7.91 24.54 10.99
N ASN A 98 8.07 24.02 12.20
CA ASN A 98 7.86 24.73 13.44
C ASN A 98 8.67 26.04 13.40
N ARG A 99 8.00 27.20 13.25
CA ARG A 99 8.61 28.50 13.52
C ARG A 99 8.32 28.83 14.98
N SER A 100 9.41 28.95 15.72
CA SER A 100 9.55 29.43 17.10
C SER A 100 8.55 30.50 17.52
#